data_AF-A0A918ILK6-F1
#
_entry.id   AF-A0A918ILK6-F1
#
_cell.length_a   1.000
_cell.length_b   1.000
_cell.length_c   1.000
_cell.angle_alpha   90.00
_cell.angle_beta   90.00
_cell.angle_gamma   90.00
#
_symmetry.space_group_name_H-M   'P 1'
#
loop_
_entity.id
_entity.type
_entity.pdbx_description
1 polymer ?
#
loop_
_entity_poly.entity_id
_entity_poly.type
_entity_poly.pdbx_seq_one_letter_code
_entity_poly.pdbx_strand_id
1 'polypeptide(L)'
;MECRPAHQGPVFVPSRLHRKARMDQRTRERLPVLPVLIDTVDRRRRAAAELLAAAEQTRPGDLIPDTAGTLRRAVAPKAAGHLTWAEETSTGRRRNLTHEETEAFWAFAAIEVLRLTGIRNEELLELTHHSITEYRLPSTGEVVPLLQVAPSKTDSERLLLVSPELADILSTIIRRLRGSNGAIPLVTSYDVHERVWNPPMPLLFQRDIGTEHRAFTPTALRKLLINALAATGLTDAASEPLVFSPHDFRRIFVTDAIINGLPPHIAQMLCGHKSLDTTMGYKAIYPAETIEAHRAFIARRRATRPSDEYRTPTEEEWDAFLAHFEKRKVSIGTCARAFSSPCVHEHACVRCSLLRPDPAQLGRLEEIRDNLIARIAEAEREGWLGEVEGLRVSLAGAEDKLAQIGRRPSDDNTVDLGLPAVRSRT
;
A
#
# COMPACT_ATOMS: atom_id res chain seq x y z
N MET A 1 52.08 12.85 15.95
CA MET A 1 51.00 13.63 15.31
C MET A 1 49.76 12.75 15.34
N GLU A 2 49.07 12.74 16.48
CA GLU A 2 47.87 11.93 16.70
C GLU A 2 46.66 12.61 16.08
N CYS A 3 45.99 11.94 15.13
CA CYS A 3 44.70 12.37 14.62
C CYS A 3 43.61 12.01 15.64
N ARG A 4 43.00 13.05 16.25
CA ARG A 4 41.78 12.89 17.05
C ARG A 4 40.60 12.48 16.15
N PRO A 5 39.69 11.59 16.60
CA PRO A 5 38.45 11.35 15.90
C PRO A 5 37.52 12.56 16.06
N ALA A 6 36.91 12.99 14.95
CA ALA A 6 35.90 14.03 14.96
C ALA A 6 34.69 13.57 15.80
N HIS A 7 34.34 14.36 16.81
CA HIS A 7 33.07 14.23 17.53
C HIS A 7 31.92 14.35 16.52
N GLN A 8 31.23 13.25 16.25
CA GLN A 8 29.89 13.30 15.68
C GLN A 8 28.97 13.89 16.75
N GLY A 9 28.60 15.16 16.56
CA GLY A 9 27.54 15.80 17.33
C GLY A 9 26.22 15.04 17.17
N PRO A 10 25.27 15.20 18.10
CA PRO A 10 24.00 14.49 18.06
C PRO A 10 23.26 14.80 16.76
N VAL A 11 23.02 13.77 15.95
CA VAL A 11 22.17 13.85 14.76
C VAL A 11 20.75 14.18 15.24
N PHE A 12 20.33 15.43 15.08
CA PHE A 12 18.95 15.85 15.29
C PHE A 12 18.07 15.18 14.22
N VAL A 13 17.56 13.98 14.51
CA VAL A 13 16.55 13.33 13.68
C VAL A 13 15.25 14.13 13.80
N PRO A 14 14.66 14.64 12.70
CA PRO A 14 13.50 15.53 12.76
C PRO A 14 12.31 14.86 13.48
N SER A 15 11.68 15.59 14.41
CA SER A 15 10.50 15.16 15.19
C SER A 15 9.35 14.56 14.36
N ARG A 16 9.28 14.91 13.07
CA ARG A 16 8.32 14.37 12.09
C ARG A 16 8.53 12.88 11.77
N LEU A 17 9.78 12.41 11.68
CA LEU A 17 10.08 11.00 11.40
C LEU A 17 9.72 10.11 12.58
N HIS A 18 10.03 10.55 13.80
CA HIS A 18 9.60 9.87 15.03
C HIS A 18 8.07 9.80 15.15
N ARG A 19 7.37 10.89 14.80
CA ARG A 19 5.90 10.89 14.78
C ARG A 19 5.36 9.88 13.76
N LYS A 20 5.91 9.84 12.54
CA LYS A 20 5.51 8.87 11.51
C LYS A 20 5.76 7.43 11.96
N ALA A 21 6.95 7.12 12.47
CA ALA A 21 7.29 5.79 12.96
C ALA A 21 6.32 5.31 14.05
N ARG A 22 5.98 6.18 15.02
CA ARG A 22 4.96 5.88 16.04
C ARG A 22 3.57 5.63 15.44
N MET A 23 3.16 6.41 14.45
CA MET A 23 1.85 6.22 13.80
C MET A 23 1.80 4.95 12.94
N ASP A 24 2.90 4.60 12.28
CA ASP A 24 3.03 3.36 11.51
C ASP A 24 2.97 2.15 12.45
N GLN A 25 3.75 2.16 13.54
CA GLN A 25 3.71 1.12 14.58
C GLN A 25 2.31 0.96 15.19
N ARG A 26 1.66 2.07 15.53
CA ARG A 26 0.28 2.10 16.02
C ARG A 26 -0.70 1.43 15.06
N THR A 27 -0.50 1.60 13.74
CA THR A 27 -1.33 0.96 12.71
C THR A 27 -1.04 -0.54 12.63
N ARG A 28 0.24 -0.94 12.70
CA ARG A 28 0.69 -2.35 12.68
C ARG A 28 0.17 -3.17 13.86
N GLU A 29 0.03 -2.56 15.03
CA GLU A 29 -0.54 -3.22 16.21
C GLU A 29 -2.05 -3.41 16.12
N ARG A 30 -2.75 -2.50 15.43
CA ARG A 30 -4.22 -2.44 15.40
C ARG A 30 -4.84 -3.19 14.24
N LEU A 31 -4.17 -3.20 13.09
CA LEU A 31 -4.66 -3.86 11.89
C LEU A 31 -4.95 -5.35 12.12
N PRO A 32 -4.07 -6.16 12.75
CA PRO A 32 -4.31 -7.59 12.95
C PRO A 32 -5.46 -7.90 13.92
N VAL A 33 -5.74 -7.02 14.87
CA VAL A 33 -6.79 -7.21 15.89
C VAL A 33 -8.13 -6.59 15.49
N LEU A 34 -8.20 -5.87 14.36
CA LEU A 34 -9.45 -5.27 13.88
C LEU A 34 -10.59 -6.30 13.70
N PRO A 35 -10.37 -7.53 13.19
CA PRO A 35 -11.42 -8.54 13.12
C PRO A 35 -12.01 -8.89 14.50
N VAL A 36 -11.18 -8.96 15.54
CA VAL A 36 -11.63 -9.25 16.92
C VAL A 36 -12.48 -8.09 17.45
N LEU A 37 -12.09 -6.84 17.16
CA LEU A 37 -12.89 -5.68 17.50
C LEU A 37 -14.27 -5.75 16.85
N ILE A 38 -14.33 -6.01 15.54
CA ILE A 38 -15.57 -6.10 14.76
C ILE A 38 -16.51 -7.18 15.32
N ASP A 39 -16.00 -8.39 15.50
CA ASP A 39 -16.79 -9.51 16.03
C ASP A 39 -17.30 -9.22 17.45
N THR A 40 -16.47 -8.60 18.29
CA THR A 40 -16.87 -8.24 19.65
C THR A 40 -17.98 -7.19 19.66
N VAL A 41 -17.90 -6.15 18.83
CA VAL A 41 -18.93 -5.09 18.82
C VAL A 41 -20.24 -5.57 18.20
N ASP A 42 -20.21 -6.45 17.19
CA ASP A 42 -21.42 -7.05 16.64
C ASP A 42 -22.07 -8.00 17.66
N ARG A 43 -21.29 -8.88 18.30
CA ARG A 43 -21.78 -9.76 19.37
C ARG A 43 -22.39 -8.97 20.52
N ARG A 44 -21.73 -7.88 20.95
CA ARG A 44 -22.23 -7.01 22.02
C ARG A 44 -23.54 -6.33 21.62
N ARG A 45 -23.67 -5.83 20.39
CA ARG A 45 -24.90 -5.24 19.89
C ARG A 45 -26.05 -6.26 19.87
N ARG A 46 -25.81 -7.47 19.38
CA ARG A 46 -26.81 -8.54 19.34
C ARG A 46 -27.26 -8.95 20.74
N ALA A 47 -26.31 -9.23 21.63
CA ALA A 47 -26.60 -9.60 23.01
C ALA A 47 -27.37 -8.51 23.77
N ALA A 48 -27.03 -7.23 23.56
CA ALA A 48 -27.74 -6.12 24.19
C ALA A 48 -29.18 -5.98 23.63
N ALA A 49 -29.37 -6.19 22.33
CA ALA A 49 -30.69 -6.18 21.70
C ALA A 49 -31.57 -7.35 22.17
N GLU A 50 -31.02 -8.56 22.24
CA GLU A 50 -31.70 -9.75 22.76
C GLU A 50 -32.10 -9.55 24.24
N LEU A 51 -31.19 -9.05 25.07
CA LEU A 51 -31.45 -8.78 26.48
C LEU A 51 -32.52 -7.70 26.67
N LEU A 52 -32.48 -6.62 25.88
CA LEU A 52 -33.51 -5.58 25.92
C LEU A 52 -34.88 -6.14 25.52
N ALA A 53 -34.95 -6.90 24.43
CA ALA A 53 -36.21 -7.51 23.98
C ALA A 53 -36.80 -8.48 25.02
N ALA A 54 -35.96 -9.31 25.65
CA ALA A 54 -36.38 -10.19 26.74
C ALA A 54 -36.90 -9.38 27.95
N ALA A 55 -36.21 -8.29 28.30
CA ALA A 55 -36.61 -7.42 29.40
C ALA A 55 -37.92 -6.68 29.13
N GLU A 56 -38.19 -6.26 27.89
CA GLU A 56 -39.44 -5.59 27.50
C GLU A 56 -40.66 -6.51 27.62
N GLN A 57 -40.48 -7.80 27.34
CA GLN A 57 -41.53 -8.83 27.43
C GLN A 57 -41.74 -9.39 28.85
N THR A 58 -40.77 -9.21 29.75
CA THR A 58 -40.84 -9.64 31.16
C THR A 58 -41.72 -8.69 31.97
N ARG A 59 -42.51 -9.12 32.95
CA ARG A 59 -43.28 -8.16 33.79
C ARG A 59 -42.37 -7.46 34.80
N PRO A 60 -42.62 -6.20 35.19
CA PRO A 60 -41.80 -5.52 36.20
C PRO A 60 -41.82 -6.30 37.52
N GLY A 61 -40.65 -6.57 38.09
CA GLY A 61 -40.48 -7.40 39.29
C GLY A 61 -40.10 -8.85 39.02
N ASP A 62 -40.31 -9.35 37.80
CA ASP A 62 -39.98 -10.73 37.43
C ASP A 62 -38.53 -10.86 36.96
N LEU A 63 -37.99 -12.08 37.05
CA LEU A 63 -36.65 -12.40 36.53
C LEU A 63 -36.66 -12.38 35.00
N ILE A 64 -35.64 -11.77 34.40
CA ILE A 64 -35.49 -11.71 32.95
C ILE A 64 -34.99 -13.09 32.47
N PRO A 65 -35.65 -13.71 31.46
CA PRO A 65 -35.21 -14.98 30.88
C PRO A 65 -33.76 -14.93 30.37
N ASP A 66 -33.10 -16.09 30.31
CA ASP A 66 -31.73 -16.25 29.79
C ASP A 66 -30.64 -15.45 30.51
N THR A 67 -30.94 -14.91 31.70
CA THR A 67 -29.96 -14.21 32.56
C THR A 67 -29.46 -15.06 33.73
N ALA A 68 -29.78 -16.35 33.77
CA ALA A 68 -29.48 -17.25 34.89
C ALA A 68 -29.91 -16.68 36.27
N GLY A 69 -31.01 -15.91 36.29
CA GLY A 69 -31.54 -15.27 37.50
C GLY A 69 -30.70 -14.10 38.01
N THR A 70 -29.73 -13.61 37.23
CA THR A 70 -28.87 -12.49 37.62
C THR A 70 -29.56 -11.14 37.48
N LEU A 71 -30.59 -11.03 36.63
CA LEU A 71 -31.29 -9.78 36.37
C LEU A 71 -32.79 -9.92 36.59
N ARG A 72 -33.36 -8.92 37.25
CA ARG A 72 -34.80 -8.74 37.44
C ARG A 72 -35.24 -7.49 36.69
N ARG A 73 -36.42 -7.51 36.05
CA ARG A 73 -36.98 -6.28 35.47
C ARG A 73 -37.31 -5.31 36.60
N ALA A 74 -36.74 -4.12 36.57
CA ALA A 74 -36.90 -3.17 37.66
C ALA A 74 -38.35 -2.64 37.72
N VAL A 75 -38.91 -2.55 38.92
CA VAL A 75 -40.18 -1.85 39.16
C VAL A 75 -39.86 -0.36 39.28
N ALA A 76 -40.26 0.41 38.27
CA ALA A 76 -40.01 1.85 38.22
C ALA A 76 -41.34 2.64 38.24
N PRO A 77 -41.70 3.28 39.37
CA PRO A 77 -42.95 4.05 39.48
C PRO A 77 -42.98 5.34 38.65
N LYS A 78 -41.80 5.84 38.23
CA LYS A 78 -41.60 7.14 37.55
C LYS A 78 -40.70 7.05 36.31
N ALA A 79 -40.46 5.85 35.77
CA ALA A 79 -39.67 5.76 34.55
C ALA A 79 -40.42 6.45 33.40
N ALA A 80 -39.73 7.30 32.64
CA ALA A 80 -40.23 7.67 31.32
C ALA A 80 -40.46 6.36 30.55
N GLY A 81 -41.70 6.09 30.15
CA GLY A 81 -42.17 4.75 29.74
C GLY A 81 -41.44 4.11 28.55
N HIS A 82 -40.44 4.78 27.96
CA HIS A 82 -39.59 4.28 26.89
C HIS A 82 -38.28 3.63 27.38
N LEU A 83 -37.92 3.76 28.68
CA LEU A 83 -36.68 3.18 29.21
C LEU A 83 -36.93 1.88 29.97
N THR A 84 -36.25 0.82 29.56
CA THR A 84 -36.27 -0.48 30.20
C THR A 84 -35.07 -0.62 31.14
N TRP A 85 -35.37 -0.77 32.43
CA TRP A 85 -34.39 -0.95 33.49
C TRP A 85 -34.41 -2.38 34.03
N ALA A 86 -33.23 -2.88 34.35
CA ALA A 86 -33.04 -4.12 35.10
C ALA A 86 -32.32 -3.85 36.41
N GLU A 87 -32.52 -4.72 37.39
CA GLU A 87 -31.86 -4.72 38.69
C GLU A 87 -31.07 -6.02 38.84
N GLU A 88 -29.80 -5.93 39.21
CA GLU A 88 -28.98 -7.08 39.55
C GLU A 88 -29.48 -7.71 40.84
N THR A 89 -29.79 -9.01 40.80
CA THR A 89 -30.40 -9.71 41.95
C THR A 89 -29.44 -9.85 43.13
N SER A 90 -28.13 -9.83 42.88
CA SER A 90 -27.09 -9.94 43.92
C SER A 90 -26.73 -8.60 44.57
N THR A 91 -26.74 -7.51 43.82
CA THR A 91 -26.22 -6.21 44.29
C THR A 91 -27.30 -5.13 44.44
N GLY A 92 -28.49 -5.34 43.86
CA GLY A 92 -29.53 -4.30 43.74
C GLY A 92 -29.16 -3.18 42.76
N ARG A 93 -28.03 -3.30 42.03
CA ARG A 93 -27.57 -2.27 41.10
C ARG A 93 -28.51 -2.20 39.89
N ARG A 94 -28.93 -0.99 39.54
CA ARG A 94 -29.77 -0.75 38.37
C ARG A 94 -28.95 -0.58 37.10
N ARG A 95 -29.41 -1.22 36.03
CA ARG A 95 -28.87 -1.16 34.67
C ARG A 95 -29.93 -0.63 33.72
N ASN A 96 -29.55 0.34 32.89
CA ASN A 96 -30.43 0.87 31.85
C ASN A 96 -30.20 0.09 30.56
N LEU A 97 -31.02 -0.94 30.33
CA LEU A 97 -30.85 -1.85 29.19
C LEU A 97 -31.09 -1.12 27.86
N THR A 98 -32.03 -0.17 27.82
CA THR A 98 -32.26 0.67 26.63
C THR A 98 -31.01 1.49 26.27
N HIS A 99 -30.34 2.05 27.28
CA HIS A 99 -29.10 2.80 27.06
C HIS A 99 -27.95 1.90 26.62
N GLU A 100 -27.78 0.74 27.26
CA GLU A 100 -26.73 -0.22 26.92
C GLU A 100 -26.85 -0.74 25.49
N GLU A 101 -28.07 -1.05 25.04
CA GLU A 101 -28.35 -1.45 23.66
C GLU A 101 -28.08 -0.30 22.68
N THR A 102 -28.56 0.91 22.99
CA THR A 102 -28.36 2.09 22.15
C THR A 102 -26.86 2.41 22.00
N GLU A 103 -26.11 2.32 23.09
CA GLU A 103 -24.67 2.51 23.08
C GLU A 103 -23.97 1.45 22.21
N ALA A 104 -24.32 0.17 22.38
CA ALA A 104 -23.73 -0.93 21.63
C ALA A 104 -24.03 -0.82 20.12
N PHE A 105 -25.27 -0.47 19.76
CA PHE A 105 -25.67 -0.25 18.38
C PHE A 105 -24.86 0.85 17.70
N TRP A 106 -24.80 2.03 18.33
CA TRP A 106 -24.13 3.18 17.72
C TRP A 106 -22.61 3.03 17.70
N ALA A 107 -22.03 2.32 18.66
CA ALA A 107 -20.62 1.94 18.61
C ALA A 107 -20.32 1.03 17.40
N PHE A 108 -21.13 -0.03 17.22
CA PHE A 108 -21.03 -0.92 16.06
C PHE A 108 -21.17 -0.13 14.74
N ALA A 109 -22.24 0.65 14.60
CA ALA A 109 -22.51 1.43 13.39
C ALA A 109 -21.37 2.41 13.05
N ALA A 110 -20.83 3.11 14.06
CA ALA A 110 -19.72 4.03 13.86
C ALA A 110 -18.44 3.32 13.43
N ILE A 111 -18.07 2.21 14.09
CA ILE A 111 -16.86 1.44 13.78
C ILE A 111 -16.95 0.87 12.36
N GLU A 112 -18.09 0.27 12.04
CA GLU A 112 -18.37 -0.30 10.72
C GLU A 112 -18.24 0.76 9.63
N VAL A 113 -18.97 1.86 9.71
CA VAL A 113 -18.92 2.91 8.68
C VAL A 113 -17.50 3.50 8.57
N LEU A 114 -16.83 3.80 9.68
CA LEU A 114 -15.46 4.35 9.65
C LEU A 114 -14.46 3.38 8.98
N ARG A 115 -14.53 2.08 9.28
CA ARG A 115 -13.56 1.11 8.77
C ARG A 115 -13.81 0.70 7.31
N LEU A 116 -15.06 0.78 6.85
CA LEU A 116 -15.45 0.45 5.46
C LEU A 116 -15.24 1.62 4.50
N THR A 117 -15.27 2.86 4.99
CA THR A 117 -15.22 4.07 4.14
C THR A 117 -13.95 4.90 4.32
N GLY A 118 -13.28 4.78 5.47
CA GLY A 118 -12.13 5.61 5.83
C GLY A 118 -12.45 7.10 5.99
N ILE A 119 -13.71 7.52 6.10
CA ILE A 119 -14.07 8.94 6.29
C ILE A 119 -13.58 9.48 7.64
N ARG A 120 -13.44 10.80 7.75
CA ARG A 120 -13.15 11.49 9.01
C ARG A 120 -14.36 11.39 9.94
N ASN A 121 -14.12 11.54 11.24
CA ASN A 121 -15.19 11.60 12.23
C ASN A 121 -16.14 12.78 12.00
N GLU A 122 -15.64 13.93 11.55
CA GLU A 122 -16.51 15.08 11.23
C GLU A 122 -17.49 14.71 10.10
N GLU A 123 -16.95 14.13 9.03
CA GLU A 123 -17.71 13.71 7.84
C GLU A 123 -18.72 12.59 8.16
N LEU A 124 -18.40 11.69 9.09
CA LEU A 124 -19.33 10.68 9.60
C LEU A 124 -20.58 11.34 10.22
N LEU A 125 -20.38 12.39 11.02
CA LEU A 125 -21.46 13.09 11.72
C LEU A 125 -22.30 13.98 10.80
N GLU A 126 -21.78 14.28 9.61
CA GLU A 126 -22.45 15.06 8.57
C GLU A 126 -23.17 14.18 7.54
N LEU A 127 -23.03 12.84 7.61
CA LEU A 127 -23.75 11.94 6.71
C LEU A 127 -25.26 12.08 6.90
N THR A 128 -25.97 12.31 5.80
CA THR A 128 -27.43 12.42 5.75
C THR A 128 -28.03 11.27 4.95
N HIS A 129 -29.35 11.10 5.02
CA HIS A 129 -30.04 10.20 4.10
C HIS A 129 -29.85 10.61 2.62
N HIS A 130 -29.66 11.91 2.34
CA HIS A 130 -29.37 12.42 1.00
C HIS A 130 -27.95 12.11 0.52
N SER A 131 -27.05 11.75 1.44
CA SER A 131 -25.69 11.30 1.09
C SER A 131 -25.70 9.97 0.34
N ILE A 132 -26.82 9.22 0.33
CA ILE A 132 -26.92 7.96 -0.40
C ILE A 132 -27.57 8.25 -1.75
N THR A 133 -26.81 8.03 -2.82
CA THR A 133 -27.22 8.33 -4.20
C THR A 133 -27.14 7.08 -5.06
N GLU A 134 -28.04 6.94 -6.01
CA GLU A 134 -28.01 5.85 -6.98
C GLU A 134 -27.15 6.27 -8.18
N TYR A 135 -26.21 5.41 -8.56
CA TYR A 135 -25.42 5.59 -9.76
C TYR A 135 -25.64 4.45 -10.73
N ARG A 136 -26.03 4.78 -11.96
CA ARG A 136 -26.19 3.79 -13.03
C ARG A 136 -24.90 3.70 -13.84
N LEU A 137 -24.28 2.52 -13.84
CA LEU A 137 -23.08 2.23 -14.61
C LEU A 137 -23.37 2.40 -16.11
N PRO A 138 -22.65 3.27 -16.84
CA PRO A 138 -22.94 3.53 -18.26
C PRO A 138 -22.75 2.32 -19.17
N SER A 139 -21.85 1.41 -18.80
CA SER A 139 -21.50 0.22 -19.59
C SER A 139 -22.45 -0.95 -19.39
N THR A 140 -22.95 -1.16 -18.17
CA THR A 140 -23.77 -2.34 -17.81
C THR A 140 -25.23 -2.00 -17.54
N GLY A 141 -25.56 -0.73 -17.27
CA GLY A 141 -26.89 -0.30 -16.81
C GLY A 141 -27.23 -0.70 -15.37
N GLU A 142 -26.30 -1.34 -14.66
CA GLU A 142 -26.46 -1.74 -13.26
C GLU A 142 -26.51 -0.50 -12.35
N VAL A 143 -27.42 -0.52 -11.38
CA VAL A 143 -27.57 0.55 -10.39
C VAL A 143 -26.79 0.17 -9.14
N VAL A 144 -25.79 0.97 -8.80
CA VAL A 144 -24.97 0.81 -7.60
C VAL A 144 -25.17 2.01 -6.67
N PRO A 145 -25.34 1.79 -5.36
CA PRO A 145 -25.40 2.89 -4.41
C PRO A 145 -24.02 3.52 -4.22
N LEU A 146 -23.99 4.85 -4.17
CA LEU A 146 -22.82 5.66 -3.82
C LEU A 146 -23.09 6.43 -2.54
N LEU A 147 -22.05 6.59 -1.74
CA LEU A 147 -22.03 7.45 -0.57
C LEU A 147 -21.31 8.76 -0.92
N GLN A 148 -22.08 9.83 -1.03
CA GLN A 148 -21.63 11.19 -1.22
C GLN A 148 -21.20 11.78 0.11
N VAL A 149 -19.92 12.09 0.22
CA VAL A 149 -19.35 12.72 1.41
C VAL A 149 -19.08 14.18 1.09
N ALA A 150 -19.75 15.04 1.86
CA ALA A 150 -19.67 16.48 1.70
C ALA A 150 -18.22 16.99 1.86
N PRO A 151 -17.89 18.13 1.24
CA PRO A 151 -16.60 18.77 1.41
C PRO A 151 -16.34 19.08 2.90
N SER A 152 -15.19 18.64 3.40
CA SER A 152 -14.68 19.03 4.70
C SER A 152 -13.40 19.85 4.50
N LYS A 153 -12.31 19.53 5.22
CA LYS A 153 -11.00 20.24 5.21
C LYS A 153 -10.36 20.45 3.84
N THR A 154 -10.75 19.69 2.82
CA THR A 154 -10.14 19.74 1.49
C THR A 154 -10.97 20.41 0.42
N ASP A 155 -12.18 20.89 0.75
CA ASP A 155 -13.12 21.53 -0.18
C ASP A 155 -13.33 20.69 -1.46
N SER A 156 -13.41 19.38 -1.27
CA SER A 156 -13.59 18.40 -2.35
C SER A 156 -14.67 17.41 -1.94
N GLU A 157 -15.78 17.43 -2.67
CA GLU A 157 -16.79 16.39 -2.59
C GLU A 157 -16.24 15.07 -3.14
N ARG A 158 -16.71 13.95 -2.57
CA ARG A 158 -16.31 12.62 -3.02
C ARG A 158 -17.45 11.64 -2.98
N LEU A 159 -17.40 10.70 -3.91
CA LEU A 159 -18.32 9.58 -4.02
C LEU A 159 -17.56 8.31 -3.69
N LEU A 160 -18.06 7.55 -2.72
CA LEU A 160 -17.57 6.24 -2.37
C LEU A 160 -18.54 5.18 -2.88
N LEU A 161 -18.04 4.14 -3.52
CA LEU A 161 -18.87 2.99 -3.85
C LEU A 161 -19.33 2.31 -2.55
N VAL A 162 -20.63 2.07 -2.43
CA VAL A 162 -21.19 1.34 -1.29
C VAL A 162 -21.08 -0.15 -1.59
N SER A 163 -20.19 -0.83 -0.87
CA SER A 163 -20.07 -2.28 -0.95
C SER A 163 -21.32 -2.94 -0.35
N PRO A 164 -21.58 -4.24 -0.64
CA PRO A 164 -22.71 -4.95 -0.04
C PRO A 164 -22.71 -4.90 1.50
N GLU A 165 -21.55 -5.04 2.12
CA GLU A 165 -21.40 -4.94 3.57
C GLU A 165 -21.76 -3.53 4.07
N LEU A 166 -21.34 -2.47 3.37
CA LEU A 166 -21.69 -1.11 3.77
C LEU A 166 -23.18 -0.84 3.58
N ALA A 167 -23.77 -1.40 2.51
CA ALA A 167 -25.20 -1.29 2.25
C ALA A 167 -26.03 -1.91 3.39
N ASP A 168 -25.63 -3.07 3.92
CA ASP A 168 -26.29 -3.73 5.04
C ASP A 168 -26.21 -2.89 6.33
N ILE A 169 -25.06 -2.28 6.59
CA ILE A 169 -24.87 -1.38 7.74
C ILE A 169 -25.73 -0.13 7.62
N LEU A 170 -25.67 0.56 6.47
CA LEU A 170 -26.48 1.76 6.22
C LEU A 170 -27.97 1.46 6.29
N SER A 171 -28.41 0.32 5.73
CA SER A 171 -29.80 -0.13 5.81
C SER A 171 -30.23 -0.41 7.25
N THR A 172 -29.34 -0.95 8.08
CA THR A 172 -29.59 -1.19 9.50
C THR A 172 -29.72 0.12 10.28
N ILE A 173 -28.87 1.12 9.99
CA ILE A 173 -28.98 2.47 10.56
C ILE A 173 -30.29 3.13 10.14
N ILE A 174 -30.62 3.11 8.85
CA ILE A 174 -31.85 3.70 8.32
C ILE A 174 -33.09 3.05 8.94
N ARG A 175 -33.13 1.71 9.03
CA ARG A 175 -34.24 1.00 9.68
C ARG A 175 -34.43 1.41 11.13
N ARG A 176 -33.34 1.64 11.87
CA ARG A 176 -33.41 2.11 13.26
C ARG A 176 -33.94 3.53 13.37
N LEU A 177 -33.57 4.40 12.43
CA LEU A 177 -33.93 5.82 12.47
C LEU A 177 -35.33 6.12 11.95
N ARG A 178 -35.90 5.28 11.07
CA ARG A 178 -37.22 5.52 10.51
C ARG A 178 -38.28 5.53 11.61
N GLY A 179 -39.00 6.65 11.71
CA GLY A 179 -40.15 6.78 12.58
C GLY A 179 -41.37 6.01 12.05
N SER A 180 -42.49 6.12 12.76
CA SER A 180 -43.77 5.48 12.39
C SER A 180 -44.29 5.89 11.01
N ASN A 181 -43.89 7.06 10.51
CA ASN A 181 -44.21 7.58 9.17
C ASN A 181 -43.20 7.14 8.09
N GLY A 182 -42.21 6.32 8.43
CA GLY A 182 -41.16 5.86 7.51
C GLY A 182 -40.08 6.91 7.18
N ALA A 183 -40.18 8.13 7.71
CA ALA A 183 -39.19 9.18 7.51
C ALA A 183 -38.12 9.17 8.61
N ILE A 184 -36.92 9.66 8.28
CA ILE A 184 -35.84 9.89 9.25
C ILE A 184 -36.06 11.27 9.90
N PRO A 185 -36.04 11.40 11.23
CA PRO A 185 -36.17 12.69 11.91
C PRO A 185 -35.12 13.70 11.47
N LEU A 186 -35.55 14.96 11.32
CA LEU A 186 -34.66 16.08 11.04
C LEU A 186 -34.07 16.60 12.35
N VAL A 187 -32.75 16.68 12.42
CA VAL A 187 -32.03 17.18 13.60
C VAL A 187 -31.08 18.30 13.21
N THR A 188 -30.91 19.26 14.12
CA THR A 188 -29.88 20.30 13.97
C THR A 188 -28.53 19.76 14.43
N SER A 189 -27.47 20.16 13.74
CA SER A 189 -26.09 19.90 14.14
C SER A 189 -25.35 21.23 14.35
N TYR A 190 -24.35 21.19 15.22
CA TYR A 190 -23.47 22.33 15.45
C TYR A 190 -22.13 22.06 14.79
N ASP A 191 -21.76 22.91 13.83
CA ASP A 191 -20.43 22.90 13.25
C ASP A 191 -19.46 23.58 14.23
N VAL A 192 -18.54 22.80 14.79
CA VAL A 192 -17.53 23.28 15.74
C VAL A 192 -16.43 24.11 15.09
N HIS A 193 -16.20 23.95 13.79
CA HIS A 193 -15.20 24.69 13.02
C HIS A 193 -15.74 26.06 12.60
N GLU A 194 -16.93 26.08 12.02
CA GLU A 194 -17.60 27.31 11.58
C GLU A 194 -18.34 28.02 12.72
N ARG A 195 -18.55 27.31 13.84
CA ARG A 195 -19.26 27.78 15.05
C ARG A 195 -20.71 28.17 14.78
N VAL A 196 -21.35 27.53 13.81
CA VAL A 196 -22.74 27.79 13.40
C VAL A 196 -23.63 26.56 13.60
N TRP A 197 -24.93 26.82 13.78
CA TRP A 197 -25.95 25.79 13.78
C TRP A 197 -26.43 25.56 12.35
N ASN A 198 -26.31 24.32 11.89
CA ASN A 198 -26.79 23.91 10.58
C ASN A 198 -28.31 23.74 10.59
N PRO A 199 -28.97 23.93 9.43
CA PRO A 199 -30.40 23.68 9.31
C PRO A 199 -30.73 22.21 9.64
N PRO A 200 -31.97 21.91 10.09
CA PRO A 200 -32.39 20.54 10.36
C PRO A 200 -32.25 19.64 9.13
N MET A 201 -31.53 18.53 9.29
CA MET A 201 -31.25 17.57 8.21
C MET A 201 -31.49 16.12 8.69
N PRO A 202 -31.79 15.17 7.78
CA PRO A 202 -31.99 13.76 8.13
C PRO A 202 -30.63 13.06 8.35
N LEU A 203 -29.92 13.43 9.42
CA LEU A 203 -28.60 12.88 9.73
C LEU A 203 -28.68 11.38 10.05
N LEU A 204 -27.72 10.60 9.55
CA LEU A 204 -27.62 9.17 9.82
C LEU A 204 -27.06 8.87 11.22
N PHE A 205 -26.31 9.81 11.80
CA PHE A 205 -25.78 9.69 13.16
C PHE A 205 -26.52 10.65 14.09
N GLN A 206 -27.68 10.20 14.57
CA GLN A 206 -28.51 10.88 15.56
C GLN A 206 -29.00 9.90 16.62
N ARG A 207 -29.39 10.41 17.79
CA ARG A 207 -29.84 9.59 18.93
C ARG A 207 -30.90 10.30 19.75
N ASP A 208 -31.61 9.50 20.53
CA ASP A 208 -32.61 9.98 21.46
C ASP A 208 -31.92 10.43 22.75
N ILE A 209 -32.19 11.68 23.14
CA ILE A 209 -31.79 12.21 24.44
C ILE A 209 -33.05 12.75 25.11
N GLY A 210 -33.61 11.96 26.02
CA GLY A 210 -34.89 12.28 26.64
C GLY A 210 -36.00 12.19 25.60
N THR A 211 -36.65 13.32 25.32
CA THR A 211 -37.77 13.41 24.36
C THR A 211 -37.36 13.97 23.00
N GLU A 212 -36.07 14.23 22.78
CA GLU A 212 -35.58 14.87 21.56
C GLU A 212 -34.62 13.96 20.80
N HIS A 213 -34.72 13.97 19.47
CA HIS A 213 -33.68 13.48 18.59
C HIS A 213 -32.58 14.53 18.47
N ARG A 214 -31.33 14.12 18.68
CA ARG A 214 -30.16 15.02 18.58
C ARG A 214 -29.05 14.38 17.77
N ALA A 215 -28.34 15.20 16.99
CA ALA A 215 -27.14 14.78 16.30
C ALA A 215 -26.08 14.27 17.28
N PHE A 216 -25.29 13.27 16.87
CA PHE A 216 -24.10 12.90 17.62
C PHE A 216 -23.07 14.02 17.59
N THR A 217 -22.37 14.21 18.71
CA THR A 217 -21.24 15.13 18.80
C THR A 217 -19.91 14.37 18.67
N PRO A 218 -18.81 15.03 18.28
CA PRO A 218 -17.49 14.40 18.25
C PRO A 218 -17.08 13.76 19.59
N THR A 219 -17.46 14.41 20.70
CA THR A 219 -17.21 13.91 22.05
C THR A 219 -18.04 12.66 22.36
N ALA A 220 -19.32 12.65 21.97
CA ALA A 220 -20.19 11.49 22.16
C ALA A 220 -19.69 10.29 21.34
N LEU A 221 -19.30 10.51 20.09
CA LEU A 221 -18.70 9.48 19.23
C LEU A 221 -17.41 8.91 19.85
N ARG A 222 -16.52 9.78 20.36
CA ARG A 222 -15.30 9.33 21.04
C ARG A 222 -15.61 8.46 22.25
N LYS A 223 -16.60 8.82 23.06
CA LYS A 223 -17.03 8.04 24.22
C LYS A 223 -17.57 6.67 23.81
N LEU A 224 -18.37 6.60 22.74
CA LEU A 224 -18.84 5.33 22.17
C LEU A 224 -17.67 4.40 21.82
N LEU A 225 -16.67 4.93 21.11
CA LEU A 225 -15.50 4.14 20.71
C LEU A 225 -14.70 3.63 21.92
N ILE A 226 -14.47 4.49 22.92
CA ILE A 226 -13.77 4.10 24.16
C ILE A 226 -14.51 2.98 24.87
N ASN A 227 -15.83 3.12 25.05
CA ASN A 227 -16.62 2.12 25.75
C ASN A 227 -16.71 0.79 24.97
N ALA A 228 -16.74 0.84 23.64
CA ALA A 228 -16.72 -0.34 22.79
C ALA A 228 -15.39 -1.11 22.93
N LEU A 229 -14.27 -0.39 22.92
CA LEU A 229 -12.94 -0.96 23.10
C LEU A 229 -12.73 -1.54 24.49
N ALA A 230 -13.21 -0.87 25.53
CA ALA A 230 -13.11 -1.37 26.90
C ALA A 230 -13.78 -2.75 27.05
N ALA A 231 -14.84 -3.03 26.28
CA ALA A 231 -15.51 -4.34 26.29
C ALA A 231 -14.74 -5.45 25.54
N THR A 232 -13.71 -5.10 24.75
CA THR A 232 -12.92 -6.09 23.99
C THR A 232 -11.79 -6.71 24.80
N GLY A 233 -11.32 -6.02 25.85
CA GLY A 233 -10.13 -6.45 26.60
C GLY A 233 -8.84 -6.51 25.78
N LEU A 234 -8.83 -5.95 24.57
CA LEU A 234 -7.67 -5.97 23.68
C LEU A 234 -6.52 -5.17 24.29
N THR A 235 -5.35 -5.80 24.37
CA THR A 235 -4.11 -5.19 24.84
C THR A 235 -3.04 -5.18 23.77
N ASP A 236 -2.07 -4.27 23.91
CA ASP A 236 -0.88 -4.26 23.08
C ASP A 236 0.17 -5.27 23.59
N ALA A 237 1.33 -5.32 22.94
CA ALA A 237 2.43 -6.20 23.33
C ALA A 237 2.98 -5.92 24.74
N ALA A 238 2.70 -4.74 25.31
CA ALA A 238 3.05 -4.36 26.68
C ALA A 238 1.93 -4.64 27.68
N SER A 239 0.85 -5.34 27.28
CA SER A 239 -0.35 -5.60 28.07
C SER A 239 -1.17 -4.35 28.43
N GLU A 240 -0.94 -3.22 27.73
CA GLU A 240 -1.72 -2.00 27.93
C GLU A 240 -2.97 -1.99 27.03
N PRO A 241 -4.13 -1.47 27.48
CA PRO A 241 -5.34 -1.45 26.68
C PRO A 241 -5.18 -0.72 25.34
N LEU A 242 -5.58 -1.39 24.26
CA LEU A 242 -5.54 -0.81 22.92
C LEU A 242 -6.61 0.27 22.75
N VAL A 243 -6.16 1.50 22.48
CA VAL A 243 -7.04 2.62 22.13
C VAL A 243 -7.12 2.78 20.61
N PHE A 244 -8.34 2.80 20.06
CA PHE A 244 -8.65 3.21 18.69
C PHE A 244 -9.28 4.60 18.68
N SER A 245 -8.70 5.48 17.89
CA SER A 245 -9.28 6.78 17.53
C SER A 245 -9.94 6.67 16.15
N PRO A 246 -10.87 7.58 15.78
CA PRO A 246 -11.41 7.65 14.42
C PRO A 246 -10.32 7.70 13.34
N HIS A 247 -9.21 8.38 13.62
CA HIS A 247 -8.07 8.48 12.73
C HIS A 247 -7.37 7.12 12.50
N ASP A 248 -7.40 6.20 13.47
CA ASP A 248 -6.81 4.87 13.31
C ASP A 248 -7.59 4.04 12.28
N PHE A 249 -8.93 4.09 12.29
CA PHE A 249 -9.75 3.41 11.27
C PHE A 249 -9.44 3.90 9.86
N ARG A 250 -9.25 5.21 9.69
CA ARG A 250 -8.84 5.79 8.42
C ARG A 250 -7.44 5.33 7.97
N ARG A 251 -6.47 5.21 8.88
CA ARG A 251 -5.14 4.67 8.57
C ARG A 251 -5.20 3.20 8.19
N ILE A 252 -6.00 2.42 8.90
CA ILE A 252 -6.24 1.02 8.61
C ILE A 252 -6.86 0.89 7.22
N PHE A 253 -7.94 1.61 6.92
CA PHE A 253 -8.59 1.62 5.61
C PHE A 253 -7.60 1.91 4.47
N VAL A 254 -6.81 2.99 4.59
CA VAL A 254 -5.82 3.35 3.55
C VAL A 254 -4.73 2.30 3.41
N THR A 255 -4.23 1.78 4.53
CA THR A 255 -3.16 0.78 4.54
C THR A 255 -3.65 -0.52 3.90
N ASP A 256 -4.82 -1.00 4.32
CA ASP A 256 -5.44 -2.22 3.79
C ASP A 256 -5.78 -2.09 2.30
N ALA A 257 -6.40 -0.99 1.88
CA ALA A 257 -6.74 -0.77 0.48
C ALA A 257 -5.50 -0.79 -0.43
N ILE A 258 -4.40 -0.15 -0.02
CA ILE A 258 -3.17 -0.13 -0.80
C ILE A 258 -2.48 -1.50 -0.79
N ILE A 259 -2.45 -2.20 0.34
CA ILE A 259 -1.92 -3.57 0.44
C ILE A 259 -2.68 -4.50 -0.51
N ASN A 260 -4.01 -4.34 -0.61
CA ASN A 260 -4.88 -5.10 -1.49
C ASN A 260 -4.93 -4.56 -2.94
N GLY A 261 -3.96 -3.74 -3.33
CA GLY A 261 -3.71 -3.38 -4.73
C GLY A 261 -4.33 -2.07 -5.21
N LEU A 262 -5.00 -1.30 -4.34
CA LEU A 262 -5.51 0.02 -4.73
C LEU A 262 -4.34 0.99 -4.98
N PRO A 263 -4.25 1.63 -6.16
CA PRO A 263 -3.18 2.59 -6.43
C PRO A 263 -3.21 3.77 -5.43
N PRO A 264 -2.05 4.23 -4.92
CA PRO A 264 -2.01 5.30 -3.90
C PRO A 264 -2.72 6.60 -4.29
N HIS A 265 -2.70 6.97 -5.58
CA HIS A 265 -3.41 8.16 -6.07
C HIS A 265 -4.93 7.98 -6.09
N ILE A 266 -5.45 6.75 -6.25
CA ILE A 266 -6.89 6.47 -6.10
C ILE A 266 -7.28 6.49 -4.62
N ALA A 267 -6.47 5.88 -3.74
CA ALA A 267 -6.67 5.98 -2.29
C ALA A 267 -6.66 7.44 -1.80
N GLN A 268 -5.83 8.30 -2.41
CA GLN A 268 -5.82 9.74 -2.17
C GLN A 268 -7.16 10.39 -2.50
N MET A 269 -7.75 10.07 -3.64
CA MET A 269 -9.05 10.61 -4.07
C MET A 269 -10.19 10.11 -3.16
N LEU A 270 -10.23 8.82 -2.82
CA LEU A 270 -11.23 8.26 -1.90
C LEU A 270 -11.16 8.90 -0.51
N CYS A 271 -9.96 9.24 -0.05
CA CYS A 271 -9.78 9.93 1.22
C CYS A 271 -10.01 11.44 1.12
N GLY A 272 -10.01 12.06 -0.06
CA GLY A 272 -10.01 13.53 -0.18
C GLY A 272 -8.75 14.12 0.47
N HIS A 273 -7.57 13.72 0.01
CA HIS A 273 -6.29 14.28 0.42
C HIS A 273 -5.73 15.22 -0.66
N LYS A 274 -5.31 16.44 -0.28
CA LYS A 274 -4.75 17.43 -1.23
C LYS A 274 -3.41 17.00 -1.84
N SER A 275 -2.62 16.20 -1.12
CA SER A 275 -1.32 15.71 -1.57
C SER A 275 -1.18 14.20 -1.41
N LEU A 276 -0.45 13.58 -2.33
CA LEU A 276 -0.11 12.16 -2.25
C LEU A 276 0.72 11.85 -1.00
N ASP A 277 1.59 12.79 -0.58
CA ASP A 277 2.37 12.68 0.67
C ASP A 277 1.48 12.50 1.89
N THR A 278 0.28 13.12 1.89
CA THR A 278 -0.69 12.91 2.97
C THR A 278 -1.12 11.45 2.99
N THR A 279 -1.56 10.90 1.85
CA THR A 279 -1.96 9.49 1.73
C THR A 279 -0.84 8.52 2.06
N MET A 280 0.37 8.77 1.58
CA MET A 280 1.57 7.98 1.91
C MET A 280 1.94 8.10 3.40
N GLY A 281 1.55 9.20 4.06
CA GLY A 281 1.62 9.35 5.51
C GLY A 281 0.63 8.48 6.29
N TYR A 282 -0.52 8.11 5.70
CA TYR A 282 -1.49 7.17 6.28
C TYR A 282 -1.09 5.71 6.10
N LYS A 283 -0.40 5.37 4.99
CA LYS A 283 0.11 4.03 4.71
C LYS A 283 1.25 3.66 5.68
N ALA A 284 1.06 2.58 6.44
CA ALA A 284 2.17 1.92 7.13
C ALA A 284 3.00 1.11 6.12
N ILE A 285 4.31 1.37 6.04
CA ILE A 285 5.21 0.66 5.11
C ILE A 285 5.63 -0.67 5.75
N TYR A 286 5.43 -1.80 5.09
CA TYR A 286 5.95 -3.10 5.56
C TYR A 286 7.16 -3.52 4.69
N PRO A 287 8.32 -3.88 5.26
CA PRO A 287 9.49 -4.28 4.46
C PRO A 287 9.22 -5.45 3.51
N ALA A 288 8.42 -6.45 3.95
CA ALA A 288 7.99 -7.57 3.10
C ALA A 288 7.16 -7.11 1.89
N GLU A 289 6.35 -6.05 2.05
CA GLU A 289 5.52 -5.49 0.98
C GLU A 289 6.38 -4.93 -0.16
N THR A 290 7.48 -4.25 0.15
CA THR A 290 8.40 -3.74 -0.88
C THR A 290 9.00 -4.88 -1.69
N ILE A 291 9.37 -5.98 -1.01
CA ILE A 291 9.95 -7.17 -1.66
C ILE A 291 8.91 -7.84 -2.56
N GLU A 292 7.70 -8.10 -2.05
CA GLU A 292 6.66 -8.78 -2.82
C GLU A 292 6.08 -7.92 -3.94
N ALA A 293 5.89 -6.61 -3.73
CA ALA A 293 5.49 -5.69 -4.79
C ALA A 293 6.54 -5.62 -5.90
N HIS A 294 7.83 -5.63 -5.55
CA HIS A 294 8.92 -5.66 -6.54
C HIS A 294 8.96 -7.01 -7.30
N ARG A 295 8.79 -8.13 -6.59
CA ARG A 295 8.66 -9.47 -7.21
C ARG A 295 7.49 -9.53 -8.20
N ALA A 296 6.31 -9.05 -7.79
CA ALA A 296 5.13 -9.00 -8.63
C ALA A 296 5.31 -8.07 -9.84
N PHE A 297 6.00 -6.95 -9.67
CA PHE A 297 6.38 -6.06 -10.78
C PHE A 297 7.28 -6.77 -11.78
N ILE A 298 8.34 -7.45 -11.31
CA ILE A 298 9.22 -8.25 -12.18
C ILE A 298 8.43 -9.36 -12.88
N ALA A 299 7.56 -10.07 -12.16
CA ALA A 299 6.74 -11.15 -12.72
C ALA A 299 5.82 -10.66 -13.83
N ARG A 300 5.09 -9.55 -13.62
CA ARG A 300 4.24 -8.92 -14.66
C ARG A 300 5.05 -8.53 -15.90
N ARG A 301 6.26 -8.00 -15.70
CA ARG A 301 7.14 -7.60 -16.81
C ARG A 301 7.75 -8.78 -17.55
N ARG A 302 7.91 -9.93 -16.89
CA ARG A 302 8.29 -11.19 -17.55
C ARG A 302 7.13 -11.77 -18.35
N ALA A 303 5.92 -11.68 -17.83
CA ALA A 303 4.72 -12.18 -18.51
C ALA A 303 4.39 -11.42 -19.81
N THR A 304 4.76 -10.14 -19.91
CA THR A 304 4.54 -9.33 -21.13
C THR A 304 5.67 -9.44 -22.16
N ARG A 305 6.74 -10.18 -21.88
CA ARG A 305 7.81 -10.41 -22.86
C ARG A 305 7.47 -11.59 -23.77
N PRO A 306 7.83 -11.53 -25.07
CA PRO A 306 7.70 -12.68 -25.96
C PRO A 306 8.40 -13.90 -25.36
N SER A 307 7.72 -15.04 -25.33
CA SER A 307 8.27 -16.30 -24.82
C SER A 307 9.54 -16.74 -25.54
N ASP A 308 9.72 -16.30 -26.78
CA ASP A 308 10.87 -16.61 -27.64
C ASP A 308 12.19 -16.08 -27.09
N GLU A 309 12.18 -15.02 -26.27
CA GLU A 309 13.39 -14.50 -25.60
C GLU A 309 13.92 -15.44 -24.50
N TYR A 310 13.12 -16.39 -24.03
CA TYR A 310 13.45 -17.33 -22.95
C TYR A 310 13.43 -18.79 -23.39
N ARG A 311 13.31 -19.07 -24.69
CA ARG A 311 13.43 -20.43 -25.21
C ARG A 311 14.83 -20.95 -24.90
N THR A 312 14.90 -22.16 -24.34
CA THR A 312 16.15 -22.90 -24.26
C THR A 312 16.64 -23.17 -25.68
N PRO A 313 17.84 -22.71 -26.07
CA PRO A 313 18.41 -22.99 -27.38
C PRO A 313 18.45 -24.50 -27.62
N THR A 314 18.20 -24.92 -28.86
CA THR A 314 18.45 -26.32 -29.26
C THR A 314 19.93 -26.64 -29.21
N GLU A 315 20.28 -27.93 -29.09
CA GLU A 315 21.68 -28.37 -29.16
C GLU A 315 22.36 -27.90 -30.45
N GLU A 316 21.65 -27.92 -31.58
CA GLU A 316 22.16 -27.44 -32.87
C GLU A 316 22.44 -25.93 -32.89
N GLU A 317 21.54 -25.12 -32.31
CA GLU A 317 21.77 -23.66 -32.16
C GLU A 317 22.91 -23.37 -31.17
N TRP A 318 23.02 -24.19 -30.13
CA TRP A 318 24.08 -24.08 -29.13
C TRP A 318 25.45 -24.45 -29.72
N ASP A 319 25.52 -25.52 -30.49
CA ASP A 319 26.71 -25.95 -31.22
C ASP A 319 27.09 -24.92 -32.30
N ALA A 320 26.12 -24.37 -33.02
CA ALA A 320 26.35 -23.27 -33.96
C ALA A 320 26.89 -22.00 -33.27
N PHE A 321 26.36 -21.69 -32.07
CA PHE A 321 26.85 -20.60 -31.24
C PHE A 321 28.28 -20.85 -30.76
N LEU A 322 28.61 -22.04 -30.27
CA LEU A 322 29.97 -22.41 -29.84
C LEU A 322 30.96 -22.41 -31.01
N ALA A 323 30.60 -23.05 -32.14
CA ALA A 323 31.40 -23.05 -33.36
C ALA A 323 31.63 -21.63 -33.92
N HIS A 324 30.72 -20.69 -33.64
CA HIS A 324 30.91 -19.28 -34.00
C HIS A 324 32.07 -18.61 -33.24
N PHE A 325 32.46 -19.07 -32.05
CA PHE A 325 33.65 -18.55 -31.35
C PHE A 325 34.94 -19.13 -31.92
N GLU A 326 34.94 -20.41 -32.32
CA GLU A 326 36.11 -21.05 -32.93
C GLU A 326 36.47 -20.45 -34.29
N LYS A 327 35.46 -20.20 -35.14
CA LYS A 327 35.60 -19.54 -36.45
C LYS A 327 36.07 -18.08 -36.38
N ARG A 328 36.20 -17.51 -35.18
CA ARG A 328 36.63 -16.12 -34.96
C ARG A 328 38.10 -15.97 -34.58
N LYS A 329 38.85 -17.08 -34.47
CA LYS A 329 40.31 -17.04 -34.44
C LYS A 329 40.82 -16.66 -35.83
N VAL A 330 41.50 -15.52 -35.92
CA VAL A 330 42.12 -14.98 -37.12
C VAL A 330 43.61 -14.78 -36.89
N SER A 331 44.36 -14.52 -37.95
CA SER A 331 45.84 -14.55 -37.96
C SER A 331 46.56 -13.70 -36.91
N ILE A 332 45.90 -12.66 -36.38
CA ILE A 332 46.46 -11.70 -35.41
C ILE A 332 45.60 -11.54 -34.14
N GLY A 333 44.59 -12.41 -33.94
CA GLY A 333 43.76 -12.35 -32.74
C GLY A 333 42.37 -12.97 -32.89
N THR A 334 41.42 -12.47 -32.10
CA THR A 334 40.02 -12.97 -32.09
C THR A 334 39.03 -11.88 -32.48
N CYS A 335 38.11 -12.18 -33.39
CA CYS A 335 37.04 -11.26 -33.78
C CYS A 335 35.94 -11.21 -32.70
N ALA A 336 35.65 -10.02 -32.14
CA ALA A 336 34.63 -9.84 -31.10
C ALA A 336 33.22 -9.51 -31.64
N ARG A 337 32.99 -9.72 -32.93
CA ARG A 337 31.71 -9.44 -33.59
C ARG A 337 30.53 -10.22 -32.98
N ALA A 338 29.32 -9.66 -32.98
CA ALA A 338 28.14 -10.35 -32.47
C ALA A 338 27.77 -11.61 -33.28
N PHE A 339 27.22 -12.62 -32.61
CA PHE A 339 26.68 -13.83 -33.26
C PHE A 339 25.66 -13.46 -34.35
N SER A 340 25.68 -14.20 -35.46
CA SER A 340 24.79 -14.00 -36.61
C SER A 340 24.92 -12.66 -37.37
N SER A 341 26.00 -11.90 -37.21
CA SER A 341 26.26 -10.70 -38.04
C SER A 341 27.30 -10.97 -39.14
N PRO A 342 27.07 -10.54 -40.41
CA PRO A 342 27.99 -10.77 -41.53
C PRO A 342 29.27 -9.93 -41.42
N CYS A 343 30.34 -10.31 -42.14
CA CYS A 343 31.58 -9.51 -42.19
C CYS A 343 31.49 -8.60 -43.39
N VAL A 344 31.66 -7.29 -43.18
CA VAL A 344 31.77 -6.34 -44.30
C VAL A 344 33.21 -6.12 -44.73
N HIS A 345 34.18 -6.70 -44.01
CA HIS A 345 35.61 -6.61 -44.31
C HIS A 345 36.07 -7.89 -45.03
N GLU A 346 36.66 -7.75 -46.22
CA GLU A 346 37.34 -8.81 -46.98
C GLU A 346 38.66 -9.20 -46.30
N HIS A 347 38.60 -9.76 -45.09
CA HIS A 347 39.77 -10.21 -44.31
C HIS A 347 40.77 -9.12 -43.88
N ALA A 348 40.40 -7.84 -43.97
CA ALA A 348 41.20 -6.70 -43.51
C ALA A 348 41.18 -6.52 -41.96
N CYS A 349 41.45 -7.59 -41.20
CA CYS A 349 41.30 -7.62 -39.74
C CYS A 349 42.16 -6.58 -38.99
N VAL A 350 43.33 -6.24 -39.52
CA VAL A 350 44.25 -5.25 -38.92
C VAL A 350 43.59 -3.87 -38.78
N ARG A 351 42.68 -3.51 -39.69
CA ARG A 351 41.93 -2.25 -39.68
C ARG A 351 40.63 -2.33 -38.87
N CYS A 352 40.22 -3.52 -38.43
CA CYS A 352 38.90 -3.74 -37.84
C CYS A 352 38.88 -3.37 -36.35
N SER A 353 37.96 -2.49 -35.94
CA SER A 353 37.76 -2.11 -34.53
C SER A 353 37.32 -3.27 -33.64
N LEU A 354 36.64 -4.27 -34.21
CA LEU A 354 36.13 -5.44 -33.49
C LEU A 354 37.20 -6.54 -33.30
N LEU A 355 38.37 -6.44 -33.93
CA LEU A 355 39.47 -7.37 -33.68
C LEU A 355 40.07 -7.11 -32.30
N ARG A 356 40.08 -8.12 -31.43
CA ARG A 356 40.87 -8.12 -30.20
C ARG A 356 42.22 -8.78 -30.51
N PRO A 357 43.33 -8.04 -30.47
CA PRO A 357 44.64 -8.61 -30.80
C PRO A 357 45.05 -9.63 -29.73
N ASP A 358 45.67 -10.72 -30.17
CA ASP A 358 46.25 -11.72 -29.28
C ASP A 358 47.68 -11.28 -28.90
N PRO A 359 48.00 -11.10 -27.59
CA PRO A 359 49.36 -10.76 -27.16
C PRO A 359 50.44 -11.72 -27.68
N ALA A 360 50.11 -13.00 -27.90
CA ALA A 360 51.05 -13.97 -28.46
C ALA A 360 51.44 -13.68 -29.92
N GLN A 361 50.68 -12.82 -30.63
CA GLN A 361 50.93 -12.40 -32.00
C GLN A 361 51.59 -11.02 -32.11
N LEU A 362 52.13 -10.48 -31.01
CA LEU A 362 52.80 -9.16 -30.99
C LEU A 362 53.88 -9.06 -32.07
N GLY A 363 54.80 -10.03 -32.16
CA GLY A 363 55.87 -10.00 -33.16
C GLY A 363 55.37 -9.99 -34.60
N ARG A 364 54.23 -10.66 -34.88
CA ARG A 364 53.59 -10.64 -36.19
C ARG A 364 52.99 -9.28 -36.53
N LEU A 365 52.42 -8.59 -35.54
CA LEU A 365 51.90 -7.23 -35.72
C LEU A 365 53.02 -6.21 -35.95
N GLU A 366 54.18 -6.39 -35.31
CA GLU A 366 55.38 -5.59 -35.56
C GLU A 366 55.90 -5.81 -36.99
N GLU A 367 55.97 -7.06 -37.45
CA GLU A 367 56.35 -7.39 -38.83
C GLU A 367 55.40 -6.74 -39.85
N ILE A 368 54.09 -6.78 -39.60
CA ILE A 368 53.09 -6.12 -40.45
C ILE A 368 53.31 -4.61 -40.48
N ARG A 369 53.54 -3.97 -39.31
CA ARG A 369 53.83 -2.54 -39.22
C ARG A 369 55.06 -2.17 -40.05
N ASP A 370 56.16 -2.90 -39.87
CA ASP A 370 57.44 -2.60 -40.52
C ASP A 370 57.35 -2.82 -42.05
N ASN A 371 56.61 -3.85 -42.48
CA ASN A 371 56.32 -4.07 -43.90
C ASN A 371 55.49 -2.92 -44.49
N LEU A 372 54.47 -2.45 -43.78
CA LEU A 372 53.64 -1.33 -44.22
C LEU A 372 54.46 -0.04 -44.35
N ILE A 373 55.37 0.24 -43.42
CA ILE A 373 56.29 1.39 -43.51
C ILE A 373 57.16 1.30 -44.76
N ALA A 374 57.74 0.13 -45.02
CA ALA A 374 58.58 -0.10 -46.21
C ALA A 374 57.79 0.09 -47.51
N ARG A 375 56.55 -0.43 -47.58
CA ARG A 375 55.66 -0.30 -48.74
C ARG A 375 55.18 1.13 -48.96
N ILE A 376 54.91 1.88 -47.90
CA ILE A 376 54.58 3.32 -48.02
C ILE A 376 55.76 4.07 -48.65
N ALA A 377 56.98 3.84 -48.16
CA ALA A 377 58.17 4.49 -48.71
C ALA A 377 58.42 4.12 -50.18
N GLU A 378 58.11 2.89 -50.59
CA GLU A 378 58.16 2.46 -51.99
C GLU A 378 57.10 3.18 -52.84
N ALA A 379 55.84 3.14 -52.42
CA ALA A 379 54.74 3.79 -53.14
C ALA A 379 54.93 5.31 -53.26
N GLU A 380 55.54 5.96 -52.28
CA GLU A 380 55.92 7.38 -52.34
C GLU A 380 57.02 7.66 -53.38
N ARG A 381 58.03 6.79 -53.49
CA ARG A 381 59.09 6.93 -54.51
C ARG A 381 58.55 6.75 -55.93
N GLU A 382 57.66 5.79 -56.12
CA GLU A 382 57.09 5.45 -57.43
C GLU A 382 55.86 6.31 -57.81
N GLY A 383 55.38 7.16 -56.89
CA GLY A 383 54.27 8.09 -57.13
C GLY A 383 52.88 7.44 -57.11
N TRP A 384 52.71 6.29 -56.46
CA TRP A 384 51.43 5.57 -56.34
C TRP A 384 50.55 6.14 -55.22
N LEU A 385 50.09 7.37 -55.39
CA LEU A 385 49.39 8.14 -54.34
C LEU A 385 48.14 7.43 -53.77
N GLY A 386 47.40 6.70 -54.61
CA GLY A 386 46.22 5.93 -54.16
C GLY A 386 46.57 4.73 -53.26
N GLU A 387 47.74 4.11 -53.47
CA GLU A 387 48.21 3.03 -52.60
C GLU A 387 48.73 3.56 -51.27
N VAL A 388 49.41 4.71 -51.29
CA VAL A 388 49.92 5.38 -50.08
C VAL A 388 48.79 5.62 -49.07
N GLU A 389 47.62 6.09 -49.51
CA GLU A 389 46.48 6.34 -48.63
C GLU A 389 45.98 5.04 -47.95
N GLY A 390 45.78 3.97 -48.73
CA GLY A 390 45.34 2.68 -48.20
C GLY A 390 46.36 2.01 -47.26
N LEU A 391 47.65 2.14 -47.57
CA LEU A 391 48.73 1.62 -46.73
C LEU A 391 48.83 2.39 -45.41
N ARG A 392 48.70 3.72 -45.41
CA ARG A 392 48.69 4.54 -44.18
C ARG A 392 47.54 4.19 -43.25
N VAL A 393 46.34 3.92 -43.77
CA VAL A 393 45.21 3.45 -42.96
C VAL A 393 45.50 2.08 -42.32
N SER A 394 46.19 1.19 -43.04
CA SER A 394 46.61 -0.11 -42.48
C SER A 394 47.66 0.04 -41.39
N LEU A 395 48.60 0.97 -41.57
CA LEU A 395 49.67 1.26 -40.62
C LEU A 395 49.09 1.78 -39.31
N ALA A 396 48.19 2.77 -39.39
CA ALA A 396 47.48 3.27 -38.21
C ALA A 396 46.71 2.14 -37.49
N GLY A 397 46.05 1.26 -38.24
CA GLY A 397 45.40 0.08 -37.67
C GLY A 397 46.38 -0.85 -36.95
N ALA A 398 47.55 -1.13 -37.52
CA ALA A 398 48.57 -1.98 -36.90
C ALA A 398 49.14 -1.36 -35.61
N GLU A 399 49.43 -0.05 -35.63
CA GLU A 399 49.90 0.71 -34.47
C GLU A 399 48.86 0.73 -33.34
N ASP A 400 47.58 0.93 -33.67
CA ASP A 400 46.48 0.87 -32.71
C ASP A 400 46.37 -0.51 -32.06
N LYS A 401 46.57 -1.60 -32.81
CA LYS A 401 46.56 -2.96 -32.24
C LYS A 401 47.75 -3.22 -31.33
N LEU A 402 48.94 -2.75 -31.70
CA LEU A 402 50.11 -2.81 -30.83
C LEU A 402 49.89 -2.03 -29.53
N ALA A 403 49.32 -0.83 -29.61
CA ALA A 403 48.97 -0.04 -28.43
C ALA A 403 47.90 -0.73 -27.56
N GLN A 404 46.93 -1.43 -28.15
CA GLN A 404 45.93 -2.22 -27.41
C GLN A 404 46.55 -3.38 -26.64
N ILE A 405 47.55 -4.08 -27.20
CA ILE A 405 48.29 -5.11 -26.46
C ILE A 405 49.04 -4.46 -25.28
N GLY A 406 49.71 -3.32 -25.50
CA GLY A 406 50.48 -2.64 -24.46
C GLY A 406 49.65 -2.02 -23.33
N ARG A 407 48.37 -1.67 -23.57
CA ARG A 407 47.45 -1.11 -22.55
C ARG A 407 46.74 -2.17 -21.72
N ARG A 408 46.86 -3.46 -22.06
CA ARG A 408 46.11 -4.52 -21.39
C ARG A 408 46.76 -4.84 -20.04
N PRO A 409 46.06 -4.66 -18.90
CA PRO A 409 46.58 -5.11 -17.60
C PRO A 409 46.70 -6.64 -17.61
N SER A 410 47.71 -7.17 -16.92
CA SER A 410 47.97 -8.60 -16.77
C SER A 410 46.67 -9.36 -16.45
N ASP A 411 46.36 -10.37 -17.25
CA ASP A 411 45.11 -11.16 -17.30
C ASP A 411 44.91 -12.05 -16.04
N ASP A 412 44.96 -11.50 -14.82
CA ASP A 412 44.80 -12.28 -13.56
C ASP A 412 43.68 -11.78 -12.62
N ASN A 413 42.86 -10.82 -13.04
CA ASN A 413 41.69 -10.38 -12.27
C ASN A 413 40.39 -10.67 -13.03
N THR A 414 40.00 -11.96 -13.07
CA THR A 414 38.57 -12.30 -13.04
C THR A 414 37.95 -11.60 -11.84
N VAL A 415 37.05 -10.64 -12.08
CA VAL A 415 36.29 -9.98 -11.02
C VAL A 415 35.30 -11.01 -10.45
N ASP A 416 35.67 -11.61 -9.33
CA ASP A 416 34.76 -12.42 -8.51
C ASP A 416 33.71 -11.49 -7.90
N LEU A 417 32.44 -11.70 -8.28
CA LEU A 417 31.30 -10.91 -7.79
C LEU A 417 30.82 -11.34 -6.40
N GLY A 418 31.48 -12.33 -5.76
CA GLY A 418 31.33 -12.60 -4.33
C GLY A 418 29.87 -12.76 -3.88
N LEU A 419 29.13 -13.70 -4.48
CA LEU A 419 27.79 -14.01 -3.98
C LEU A 419 27.90 -14.58 -2.55
N PRO A 420 27.15 -14.05 -1.56
CA PRO A 420 27.27 -14.48 -0.17
C PRO A 420 26.84 -15.94 -0.01
N ALA A 421 27.79 -16.79 0.38
CA ALA A 421 27.50 -18.18 0.74
C ALA A 421 26.72 -18.23 2.05
N VAL A 422 25.53 -18.83 2.00
CA VAL A 422 24.74 -19.13 3.20
C VAL A 422 25.51 -20.17 4.00
N ARG A 423 26.00 -19.81 5.19
CA ARG A 423 26.59 -20.77 6.13
C ARG A 423 25.53 -21.81 6.49
N SER A 424 25.70 -23.05 6.03
CA SER A 424 24.97 -24.20 6.53
C SER A 424 25.33 -24.39 8.00
N ARG A 425 24.33 -24.22 8.88
CA ARG A 425 24.44 -24.62 10.29
C ARG A 425 24.52 -26.14 10.36
N THR A 426 25.67 -26.67 10.74
CA THR A 426 25.78 -27.99 11.38
C THR A 426 25.41 -27.88 12.84
#